data_AF-A0A081BMD0-F1
#
_entry.id   AF-A0A081BMD0-F1
#
_cell.length_a   1.000
_cell.length_b   1.000
_cell.length_c   1.000
_cell.angle_alpha   90.00
_cell.angle_beta   90.00
_cell.angle_gamma   90.00
#
_symmetry.space_group_name_H-M   'P 1'
#
loop_
_entity.id
_entity.type
_entity.pdbx_description
1 polymer ?
#
loop_
_entity_poly.entity_id
_entity_poly.type
_entity_poly.pdbx_seq_one_letter_code
_entity_poly.pdbx_strand_id
1 'polypeptide(L)'
;MNTSAQQSDTLKLTEAEAFAGIVIASAASDYKLSNQEVKFIHFMFSRMRLFKDWTTAQYDDMFARLLGMLKEKPTNEFLDLCIHSLPQQLYRTAFAAAIDLTVSDGYLSDEEKDFLYDLQRKMGLDTDIANRIIEVILIKNRG
;
A
#
# COMPACT_ATOMS: atom_id res chain seq x y z
N MET A 1 -10.34 -23.26 37.77
CA MET A 1 -11.09 -22.30 36.95
C MET A 1 -10.18 -21.88 35.82
N ASN A 2 -10.38 -22.46 34.63
CA ASN A 2 -9.67 -22.08 33.41
C ASN A 2 -10.33 -20.82 32.86
N THR A 3 -9.59 -19.73 32.81
CA THR A 3 -9.92 -18.62 31.92
C THR A 3 -8.70 -18.41 31.04
N SER A 4 -8.76 -19.06 29.89
CA SER A 4 -7.84 -18.87 28.78
C SER A 4 -7.68 -17.38 28.54
N ALA A 5 -6.49 -16.85 28.77
CA ALA A 5 -6.09 -15.59 28.18
C ALA A 5 -6.20 -15.77 26.67
N GLN A 6 -7.30 -15.28 26.08
CA GLN A 6 -7.36 -15.06 24.64
C GLN A 6 -6.28 -14.02 24.34
N GLN A 7 -5.13 -14.49 23.87
CA GLN A 7 -4.16 -13.67 23.17
C GLN A 7 -4.92 -12.96 22.06
N SER A 8 -5.20 -11.68 22.25
CA SER A 8 -5.52 -10.79 21.15
C SER A 8 -4.23 -10.64 20.36
N ASP A 9 -3.96 -11.60 19.46
CA ASP A 9 -2.95 -11.48 18.40
C ASP A 9 -3.39 -10.30 17.54
N THR A 10 -3.03 -9.12 18.01
CA THR A 10 -3.12 -7.89 17.27
C THR A 10 -2.16 -8.11 16.12
N LEU A 11 -2.68 -8.40 14.91
CA LEU A 11 -1.91 -8.59 13.69
C LEU A 11 -1.05 -7.35 13.46
N LYS A 12 0.11 -7.27 14.11
CA LYS A 12 1.06 -6.18 13.94
C LYS A 12 1.73 -6.39 12.60
N LEU A 13 1.52 -5.43 11.70
CA LEU A 13 2.27 -5.34 10.47
C LEU A 13 3.67 -4.80 10.81
N THR A 14 4.69 -5.35 10.18
CA THR A 14 6.00 -4.70 10.12
C THR A 14 5.92 -3.42 9.30
N GLU A 15 6.91 -2.53 9.42
CA GLU A 15 6.95 -1.30 8.59
C GLU A 15 6.93 -1.61 7.08
N ALA A 16 7.59 -2.70 6.69
CA ALA A 16 7.63 -3.20 5.31
C ALA A 16 6.27 -3.73 4.85
N GLU A 17 5.60 -4.54 5.67
CA GLU A 17 4.25 -5.05 5.37
C GLU A 17 3.21 -3.92 5.35
N ALA A 18 3.33 -2.93 6.24
CA ALA A 18 2.47 -1.76 6.27
C ALA A 18 2.62 -0.91 4.99
N PHE A 19 3.86 -0.68 4.57
CA PHE A 19 4.15 0.00 3.31
C PHE A 19 3.57 -0.78 2.12
N ALA A 20 3.85 -2.09 2.07
CA ALA A 20 3.37 -2.96 1.01
C ALA A 20 1.84 -3.05 0.97
N GLY A 21 1.18 -3.07 2.12
CA GLY A 21 -0.27 -3.12 2.22
C GLY A 21 -0.94 -1.91 1.57
N ILE A 22 -0.44 -0.71 1.82
CA ILE A 22 -0.95 0.52 1.18
C ILE A 22 -0.82 0.43 -0.35
N VAL A 23 0.34 -0.01 -0.84
CA VAL A 23 0.61 -0.15 -2.28
C VAL A 23 -0.27 -1.23 -2.91
N ILE A 24 -0.43 -2.39 -2.26
CA ILE A 24 -1.30 -3.47 -2.75
C ILE A 24 -2.76 -3.02 -2.80
N ALA A 25 -3.24 -2.32 -1.76
CA ALA A 25 -4.61 -1.82 -1.70
C ALA A 25 -4.92 -0.77 -2.78
N SER A 26 -3.91 -0.06 -3.29
CA SER A 26 -4.11 0.96 -4.34
C SER A 26 -4.23 0.39 -5.76
N ALA A 27 -3.89 -0.88 -5.96
CA ALA A 27 -3.96 -1.54 -7.26
C ALA A 27 -4.82 -2.80 -7.28
N ALA A 28 -5.12 -3.38 -6.11
CA ALA A 28 -5.96 -4.54 -6.06
C ALA A 28 -7.40 -4.18 -6.47
N SER A 29 -7.84 -4.71 -7.62
CA SER A 29 -9.24 -4.69 -8.04
C SER A 29 -9.87 -6.04 -7.69
N ASP A 30 -11.03 -6.03 -7.03
CA ASP A 30 -11.69 -7.23 -6.49
C ASP A 30 -10.74 -8.17 -5.71
N TYR A 31 -9.83 -7.58 -4.93
CA TYR A 31 -8.82 -8.29 -4.12
C TYR A 31 -7.84 -9.14 -4.95
N LYS A 32 -7.64 -8.78 -6.22
CA LYS A 32 -6.71 -9.44 -7.14
C LYS A 32 -5.76 -8.42 -7.74
N LEU A 33 -4.54 -8.89 -7.98
CA LEU A 33 -3.53 -8.20 -8.77
C LEU A 33 -3.25 -9.02 -10.02
N SER A 34 -3.12 -8.35 -11.15
CA SER A 34 -2.60 -8.92 -12.39
C SER A 34 -1.13 -9.32 -12.23
N ASN A 35 -0.67 -10.25 -13.06
CA ASN A 35 0.74 -10.64 -13.10
C ASN A 35 1.68 -9.45 -13.41
N GLN A 36 1.18 -8.44 -14.11
CA GLN A 36 1.94 -7.24 -14.45
C GLN A 36 2.12 -6.34 -13.22
N GLU A 37 1.06 -6.12 -12.44
CA GLU A 37 1.12 -5.36 -11.19
C GLU A 37 2.02 -6.03 -10.17
N VAL A 38 1.89 -7.36 -9.97
CA VAL A 38 2.77 -8.10 -9.05
C VAL A 38 4.24 -7.93 -9.43
N LYS A 39 4.58 -8.07 -10.72
CA LYS A 39 5.95 -7.86 -11.21
C LYS A 39 6.43 -6.43 -10.98
N PHE A 40 5.57 -5.45 -11.23
CA PHE A 40 5.92 -4.03 -11.05
C PHE A 40 6.13 -3.70 -9.57
N ILE A 41 5.26 -4.16 -8.67
CA ILE A 41 5.41 -3.97 -7.23
C ILE A 41 6.72 -4.63 -6.74
N HIS A 42 7.01 -5.86 -7.17
CA HIS A 42 8.27 -6.53 -6.83
C HIS A 42 9.48 -5.73 -7.32
N PHE A 43 9.45 -5.23 -8.56
CA PHE A 43 10.50 -4.37 -9.09
C PHE A 43 10.66 -3.08 -8.27
N MET A 44 9.55 -2.43 -7.91
CA MET A 44 9.55 -1.23 -7.08
C MET A 44 10.20 -1.50 -5.70
N PHE A 45 9.76 -2.56 -5.01
CA PHE A 45 10.25 -2.90 -3.67
C PHE A 45 11.71 -3.34 -3.67
N SER A 46 12.17 -4.05 -4.71
CA SER A 46 13.57 -4.50 -4.82
C SER A 46 14.61 -3.37 -4.81
N ARG A 47 14.19 -2.15 -5.15
CA ARG A 47 15.06 -0.96 -5.16
C ARG A 47 14.98 -0.14 -3.87
N MET A 48 14.08 -0.49 -2.96
CA MET A 48 13.88 0.23 -1.71
C MET A 48 14.74 -0.37 -0.60
N ARG A 49 15.38 0.50 0.20
CA ARG A 49 16.18 0.07 1.36
C ARG A 49 15.36 -0.74 2.38
N LEU A 50 14.05 -0.53 2.41
CA LEU A 50 13.10 -1.23 3.28
C LEU A 50 13.04 -2.75 3.01
N PHE A 51 13.35 -3.17 1.77
CA PHE A 51 13.26 -4.58 1.35
C PHE A 51 14.60 -5.15 0.86
N LYS A 52 15.73 -4.49 1.17
CA LYS A 52 17.06 -4.82 0.60
C LYS A 52 17.53 -6.27 0.83
N ASP A 53 17.08 -6.92 1.90
CA ASP A 53 17.50 -8.27 2.28
C ASP A 53 16.39 -9.31 2.06
N TRP A 54 15.32 -8.94 1.36
CA TRP A 54 14.17 -9.81 1.15
C TRP A 54 14.41 -10.79 0.01
N THR A 55 14.10 -12.06 0.27
CA THR A 55 14.06 -13.13 -0.72
C THR A 55 12.71 -13.16 -1.44
N THR A 56 12.65 -13.78 -2.62
CA THR A 56 11.39 -13.97 -3.35
C THR A 56 10.33 -14.68 -2.50
N ALA A 57 10.70 -15.71 -1.74
CA ALA A 57 9.77 -16.42 -0.86
C ALA A 57 9.14 -15.49 0.21
N GLN A 58 9.93 -14.56 0.77
CA GLN A 58 9.41 -13.58 1.73
C GLN A 58 8.43 -12.59 1.07
N TYR A 59 8.68 -12.21 -0.18
CA TYR A 59 7.69 -11.42 -0.93
C TYR A 59 6.41 -12.21 -1.15
N ASP A 60 6.49 -13.44 -1.63
CA ASP A 60 5.31 -14.27 -1.93
C ASP A 60 4.45 -14.49 -0.67
N ASP A 61 5.08 -14.80 0.47
CA ASP A 61 4.41 -14.94 1.77
C ASP A 61 3.73 -13.63 2.21
N MET A 62 4.43 -12.49 2.06
CA MET A 62 3.88 -11.17 2.36
C MET A 62 2.67 -10.85 1.46
N PHE A 63 2.77 -11.07 0.15
CA PHE A 63 1.67 -10.81 -0.79
C PHE A 63 0.44 -11.65 -0.45
N ALA A 64 0.64 -12.96 -0.23
CA ALA A 64 -0.45 -13.87 0.13
C ALA A 64 -1.14 -13.43 1.42
N ARG A 65 -0.36 -13.05 2.44
CA ARG A 65 -0.88 -12.56 3.72
C ARG A 65 -1.66 -11.27 3.56
N LEU A 66 -1.10 -10.26 2.89
CA LEU A 66 -1.73 -8.94 2.75
C LEU A 66 -2.98 -8.98 1.88
N LEU A 67 -2.98 -9.75 0.78
CA LEU A 67 -4.18 -9.98 -0.03
C LEU A 67 -5.26 -10.75 0.75
N GLY A 68 -4.86 -11.73 1.57
CA GLY A 68 -5.77 -12.44 2.47
C GLY A 68 -6.45 -11.47 3.45
N MET A 69 -5.66 -10.60 4.09
CA MET A 69 -6.17 -9.58 5.00
C MET A 69 -7.10 -8.57 4.30
N LEU A 70 -6.76 -8.14 3.09
CA LEU A 70 -7.57 -7.21 2.30
C LEU A 70 -8.91 -7.85 1.89
N LYS A 71 -8.95 -9.16 1.65
CA LYS A 71 -10.18 -9.90 1.34
C LYS A 71 -11.09 -10.08 2.56
N GLU A 72 -10.52 -10.22 3.75
CA GLU A 72 -11.26 -10.47 5.00
C GLU A 72 -11.83 -9.20 5.65
N LYS A 73 -11.32 -8.02 5.29
CA LYS A 73 -11.65 -6.74 5.93
C LYS A 73 -12.11 -5.72 4.91
N PRO A 74 -12.97 -4.75 5.28
CA PRO A 74 -13.20 -3.59 4.44
C PRO A 74 -11.89 -2.87 4.13
N THR A 75 -11.69 -2.44 2.88
CA THR A 75 -10.45 -1.77 2.42
C THR A 75 -10.05 -0.62 3.34
N ASN A 76 -11.02 0.15 3.84
CA ASN A 76 -10.76 1.26 4.76
C ASN A 76 -10.16 0.81 6.10
N GLU A 77 -10.63 -0.29 6.68
CA GLU A 77 -10.09 -0.84 7.92
C GLU A 77 -8.69 -1.43 7.72
N PHE A 78 -8.46 -2.07 6.56
CA PHE A 78 -7.15 -2.57 6.19
C PHE A 78 -6.13 -1.44 6.01
N LEU A 79 -6.53 -0.35 5.32
CA LEU A 79 -5.69 0.84 5.16
C LEU A 79 -5.39 1.49 6.51
N ASP A 80 -6.37 1.59 7.41
CA ASP A 80 -6.13 2.11 8.75
C ASP A 80 -5.08 1.27 9.47
N LEU A 81 -5.19 -0.06 9.46
CA LEU A 81 -4.17 -0.94 10.07
C LEU A 81 -2.77 -0.71 9.50
N CYS A 82 -2.65 -0.55 8.18
CA CYS A 82 -1.38 -0.27 7.53
C CYS A 82 -0.82 1.10 7.94
N ILE A 83 -1.64 2.16 7.89
CA ILE A 83 -1.22 3.52 8.20
C ILE A 83 -0.77 3.64 9.66
N HIS A 84 -1.48 3.01 10.60
CA HIS A 84 -1.10 2.98 12.01
C HIS A 84 0.22 2.23 12.27
N SER A 85 0.58 1.29 11.41
CA SER A 85 1.81 0.48 11.53
C SER A 85 2.98 1.06 10.74
N LEU A 86 2.75 2.09 9.93
CA LEU A 86 3.77 2.73 9.09
C LEU A 86 4.38 3.94 9.82
N PRO A 87 5.71 4.10 9.86
CA PRO A 87 6.33 5.33 10.37
C PRO A 87 5.95 6.55 9.52
N GLN A 88 5.61 7.67 10.16
CA GLN A 88 5.18 8.90 9.45
C GLN A 88 6.16 9.39 8.38
N GLN A 89 7.47 9.19 8.59
CA GLN A 89 8.50 9.55 7.61
C GLN A 89 8.34 8.83 6.25
N LEU A 90 7.63 7.70 6.22
CA LEU A 90 7.36 6.92 5.02
C LEU A 90 6.01 7.25 4.38
N TYR A 91 5.15 8.08 4.99
CA TYR A 91 3.79 8.33 4.46
C TYR A 91 3.83 8.93 3.05
N ARG A 92 4.68 9.94 2.83
CA ARG A 92 4.85 10.55 1.50
C ARG A 92 5.38 9.54 0.48
N THR A 93 6.28 8.66 0.90
CA THR A 93 6.87 7.62 0.04
C THR A 93 5.82 6.57 -0.33
N ALA A 94 5.02 6.12 0.64
CA ALA A 94 3.96 5.13 0.42
C ALA A 94 2.84 5.72 -0.46
N PHE A 95 2.46 6.97 -0.23
CA PHE A 95 1.49 7.69 -1.06
C PHE A 95 1.99 7.82 -2.51
N ALA A 96 3.25 8.23 -2.72
CA ALA A 96 3.83 8.29 -4.05
C ALA A 96 3.89 6.92 -4.75
N ALA A 97 4.22 5.86 -4.00
CA ALA A 97 4.22 4.49 -4.52
C ALA A 97 2.82 3.98 -4.88
N ALA A 98 1.80 4.34 -4.10
CA ALA A 98 0.41 4.02 -4.40
C ALA A 98 -0.04 4.67 -5.70
N ILE A 99 0.20 5.98 -5.87
CA ILE A 99 -0.13 6.70 -7.12
C ILE A 99 0.59 6.10 -8.32
N ASP A 100 1.87 5.76 -8.16
CA ASP A 100 2.67 5.19 -9.24
C ASP A 100 2.10 3.88 -9.78
N LEU A 101 1.47 3.11 -8.90
CA LEU A 101 0.85 1.84 -9.26
C LEU A 101 -0.58 2.01 -9.78
N THR A 102 -1.32 2.98 -9.26
CA THR A 102 -2.71 3.27 -9.67
C THR A 102 -2.76 3.92 -11.07
N VAL A 103 -1.77 4.75 -11.43
CA VAL A 103 -1.77 5.48 -12.72
C VAL A 103 -1.23 4.61 -13.85
N SER A 104 -2.11 4.08 -14.70
CA SER A 104 -1.73 3.20 -15.82
C SER A 104 -1.35 3.95 -17.13
N ASP A 105 -2.02 5.05 -17.48
CA ASP A 105 -1.83 5.77 -18.77
C ASP A 105 -1.57 7.29 -18.59
N GLY A 106 -1.07 7.72 -17.43
CA GLY A 106 -0.84 9.13 -17.13
C GLY A 106 -2.12 9.94 -16.85
N TYR A 107 -3.26 9.26 -16.70
CA TYR A 107 -4.55 9.80 -16.29
C TYR A 107 -5.07 9.05 -15.06
N LEU A 108 -5.86 9.74 -14.24
CA LEU A 108 -6.56 9.17 -13.09
C LEU A 108 -8.06 9.13 -13.38
N SER A 109 -8.69 7.97 -13.20
CA SER A 109 -10.14 7.83 -13.18
C SER A 109 -10.74 8.55 -11.96
N ASP A 110 -12.05 8.75 -11.93
CA ASP A 110 -12.70 9.39 -10.78
C ASP A 110 -12.68 8.47 -9.54
N GLU A 111 -12.81 7.16 -9.73
CA GLU A 111 -12.66 6.16 -8.67
C GLU A 111 -11.26 6.16 -8.06
N GLU A 112 -10.22 6.28 -8.91
CA GLU A 112 -8.84 6.35 -8.46
C GLU A 112 -8.55 7.65 -7.70
N LYS A 113 -9.13 8.78 -8.14
CA LYS A 113 -9.05 10.04 -7.40
C LYS A 113 -9.69 9.92 -6.03
N ASP A 114 -10.89 9.36 -5.94
CA ASP A 114 -11.60 9.20 -4.68
C ASP A 114 -10.79 8.33 -3.69
N PHE A 115 -10.23 7.23 -4.17
CA PHE A 115 -9.31 6.40 -3.38
C PHE A 115 -8.09 7.20 -2.89
N LEU A 116 -7.43 7.95 -3.78
CA LEU A 116 -6.24 8.73 -3.43
C LEU A 116 -6.56 9.87 -2.46
N TYR A 117 -7.70 10.53 -2.61
CA TYR A 117 -8.17 11.54 -1.67
C TYR A 117 -8.43 10.95 -0.28
N ASP A 118 -9.05 9.78 -0.21
CA ASP A 118 -9.30 9.09 1.06
C ASP A 118 -7.99 8.65 1.72
N LEU A 119 -7.06 8.10 0.93
CA LEU A 119 -5.73 7.71 1.41
C LEU A 119 -4.94 8.92 1.92
N GLN A 120 -4.95 10.03 1.17
CA GLN A 120 -4.32 11.29 1.58
C GLN A 120 -4.86 11.77 2.93
N ARG A 121 -6.19 11.81 3.09
CA ARG A 121 -6.83 12.25 4.33
C ARG A 121 -6.47 11.33 5.51
N LYS A 122 -6.51 10.02 5.32
CA LYS A 122 -6.14 9.04 6.36
C LYS A 122 -4.68 9.18 6.80
N MET A 123 -3.78 9.49 5.87
CA MET A 123 -2.36 9.73 6.18
C MET A 123 -2.09 11.12 6.76
N GLY A 124 -3.08 12.02 6.79
CA GLY A 124 -2.89 13.40 7.25
C GLY A 124 -1.90 14.19 6.40
N LEU A 125 -1.82 13.89 5.09
CA LEU A 125 -0.92 14.60 4.19
C LEU A 125 -1.47 15.97 3.81
N ASP A 126 -0.60 16.96 3.91
CA ASP A 126 -0.86 18.31 3.40
C ASP A 126 -1.27 18.27 1.92
N THR A 127 -2.32 19.02 1.58
CA THR A 127 -2.93 19.00 0.24
C THR A 127 -1.97 19.49 -0.84
N ASP A 128 -1.15 20.51 -0.55
CA ASP A 128 -0.19 21.01 -1.53
C ASP A 128 0.91 19.99 -1.78
N ILE A 129 1.37 19.29 -0.73
CA ILE A 129 2.32 18.18 -0.87
C ILE A 129 1.72 17.02 -1.67
N ALA A 130 0.49 16.61 -1.37
CA ALA A 130 -0.17 15.51 -2.07
C ALA A 130 -0.34 15.82 -3.57
N ASN A 131 -0.82 17.02 -3.90
CA ASN A 131 -0.98 17.48 -5.29
C ASN A 131 0.35 17.50 -6.05
N ARG A 132 1.43 17.97 -5.41
CA ARG A 132 2.77 17.96 -6.02
C ARG A 132 3.29 16.55 -6.28
N ILE A 133 3.02 15.61 -5.36
CA ILE A 133 3.38 14.20 -5.57
C ILE A 133 2.62 13.63 -6.77
N ILE A 134 1.31 13.85 -6.83
CA ILE A 134 0.47 13.41 -7.96
C ILE A 134 1.01 13.99 -9.26
N GLU A 135 1.23 15.29 -9.34
CA GLU A 135 1.77 15.96 -10.53
C GLU A 135 3.08 15.35 -11.01
N VAL A 136 4.04 15.14 -10.10
CA VAL A 136 5.34 14.55 -10.44
C VAL A 136 5.20 13.12 -10.96
N ILE A 137 4.32 12.31 -10.37
CA ILE A 137 4.08 10.94 -10.83
C ILE A 137 3.38 10.93 -12.19
N LEU A 138 2.39 11.79 -12.39
CA LEU A 138 1.73 11.95 -13.70
C LEU A 138 2.73 12.38 -14.78
N ILE A 139 3.67 13.29 -14.48
CA ILE A 139 4.74 13.66 -15.40
C ILE A 139 5.64 12.47 -15.72
N LYS A 140 6.06 11.73 -14.68
CA LYS A 140 6.94 10.56 -14.82
C LYS A 140 6.32 9.47 -15.71
N ASN A 141 5.00 9.28 -15.64
CA ASN A 141 4.30 8.22 -16.37
C ASN A 141 3.85 8.62 -17.79
N ARG A 142 4.21 9.81 -18.28
CA ARG A 142 3.88 10.28 -19.65
C ARG A 142 4.77 9.73 -20.77
N GLY A 143 5.93 9.15 -20.46
CA GLY A 143 6.88 8.59 -21.45
C GLY A 143 8.33 8.90 -21.14
#